data_AF-A0A7S3WB36-F1
#
_entry.id   AF-A0A7S3WB36-F1
#
_cell.length_a   1.000
_cell.length_b   1.000
_cell.length_c   1.000
_cell.angle_alpha   90.00
_cell.angle_beta   90.00
_cell.angle_gamma   90.00
#
_symmetry.space_group_name_H-M   'P 1'
#
loop_
_entity.id
_entity.type
_entity.pdbx_description
1 polymer ?
#
loop_
_entity_poly.entity_id
_entity_poly.type
_entity_poly.pdbx_seq_one_letter_code
_entity_poly.pdbx_strand_id
1 'polypeptide(L)'
;LEQQGLQFFSSSSAVAMTALTPPPSSRALRVLLAVAIPAAAAREEAPPGMVHITGAQFVMGAEPDAQKLRDDLEQQGVEVQEFWLDATAVTNEAFRGFRKATGYKTEAEKFGWSFVLEMQATDEAKARTNATVKEAPHWLAVPGAWWRYPQGPGSGIADRLDYPVVHISFNDAKEYCKWAGKRLPTETEWESAARRPYASLTSSQKAYPWGDERPSNDSEWRLNLWQGAFPHSDAALDGYAGLAPARAYEPSKVGLYNMLGNVWEWTGTWYAKSSGQRVLRGGSYVDSPDGSHNHMVTCATRMGNTEDSSGDNMGFRCAKAVEGAPKLSPRGYQYSQVKKKRPPPGVGDPLKDGGKAAQELVQAIAAKEGAEGLQKYMDRMGMGADVMMAGDAQKKTEERKRRMMEQAEAAAKAAADAHSFDDLRDEDIDKTEL
;
A
#
# COMPACT_ATOMS: atom_id res chain seq x y z
N LEU A 1 23.25 -58.70 -4.26
CA LEU A 1 23.57 -57.56 -3.37
C LEU A 1 23.23 -56.29 -4.14
N GLU A 2 22.04 -55.78 -3.79
CA GLU A 2 21.50 -54.42 -3.98
C GLU A 2 21.69 -53.69 -5.33
N GLN A 3 20.60 -53.75 -6.12
CA GLN A 3 20.17 -52.64 -6.98
C GLN A 3 19.21 -51.76 -6.17
N GLN A 4 19.46 -50.46 -6.06
CA GLN A 4 18.47 -49.46 -5.69
C GLN A 4 18.34 -48.44 -6.82
N GLY A 5 17.32 -48.64 -7.66
CA GLY A 5 16.78 -47.63 -8.57
C GLY A 5 15.31 -47.46 -8.25
N LEU A 6 14.99 -46.54 -7.33
CA LEU A 6 13.61 -46.17 -7.01
C LEU A 6 13.13 -45.13 -8.02
N GLN A 7 12.39 -45.61 -9.02
CA GLN A 7 11.48 -44.80 -9.82
C GLN A 7 10.26 -44.45 -8.95
N PHE A 8 9.96 -43.15 -8.84
CA PHE A 8 8.70 -42.67 -8.30
C PHE A 8 7.57 -43.00 -9.28
N PHE A 9 6.82 -44.08 -9.00
CA PHE A 9 5.52 -44.33 -9.62
C PHE A 9 4.42 -43.67 -8.78
N SER A 10 3.55 -42.93 -9.46
CA SER A 10 2.34 -42.31 -8.91
C SER A 10 1.42 -43.35 -8.29
N SER A 11 1.10 -43.21 -7.01
CA SER A 11 0.11 -44.02 -6.32
C SER A 11 -1.31 -43.54 -6.67
N SER A 12 -1.93 -44.17 -7.67
CA SER A 12 -3.39 -44.24 -7.74
C SER A 12 -3.83 -45.54 -7.06
N SER A 13 -4.30 -45.42 -5.82
CA SER A 13 -4.93 -46.52 -5.09
C SER A 13 -6.26 -46.90 -5.78
N ALA A 14 -6.24 -47.93 -6.61
CA ALA A 14 -7.43 -48.62 -7.04
C ALA A 14 -7.84 -49.62 -5.95
N VAL A 15 -8.93 -49.35 -5.23
CA VAL A 15 -9.57 -50.31 -4.34
C VAL A 15 -10.20 -51.40 -5.20
N ALA A 16 -9.60 -52.58 -5.23
CA ALA A 16 -10.22 -53.79 -5.77
C ALA A 16 -11.34 -54.23 -4.81
N MET A 17 -12.61 -54.08 -5.23
CA MET A 17 -13.72 -54.75 -4.57
C MET A 17 -13.76 -56.22 -5.00
N THR A 18 -13.28 -57.11 -4.15
CA THR A 18 -13.58 -58.54 -4.24
C THR A 18 -15.02 -58.75 -3.80
N ALA A 19 -15.90 -59.11 -4.73
CA ALA A 19 -17.27 -59.50 -4.45
C ALA A 19 -17.28 -60.88 -3.75
N LEU A 20 -17.55 -60.89 -2.45
CA LEU A 20 -17.95 -62.10 -1.72
C LEU A 20 -19.48 -62.14 -1.65
N THR A 21 -20.07 -63.17 -2.27
CA THR A 21 -21.50 -63.49 -2.20
C THR A 21 -21.91 -63.92 -0.77
N PRO A 22 -23.09 -63.53 -0.26
CA PRO A 22 -23.50 -63.82 1.13
C PRO A 22 -24.27 -65.14 1.27
N PRO A 23 -24.36 -65.75 2.47
CA PRO A 23 -25.34 -66.80 2.75
C PRO A 23 -26.70 -66.17 3.11
N PRO A 24 -27.83 -66.89 2.93
CA PRO A 24 -29.15 -66.33 3.11
C PRO A 24 -29.65 -66.57 4.55
N SER A 25 -29.93 -65.52 5.31
CA SER A 25 -31.12 -65.50 6.19
C SER A 25 -31.26 -64.17 6.92
N SER A 26 -32.52 -63.76 7.05
CA SER A 26 -33.10 -62.71 7.90
C SER A 26 -33.29 -61.33 7.26
N ARG A 27 -34.57 -60.94 7.22
CA ARG A 27 -35.12 -59.65 6.80
C ARG A 27 -34.55 -58.53 7.66
N ALA A 28 -33.70 -57.68 7.08
CA ALA A 28 -33.50 -56.33 7.54
C ALA A 28 -33.37 -55.44 6.30
N LEU A 29 -34.41 -54.66 6.03
CA LEU A 29 -34.43 -53.65 4.97
C LEU A 29 -33.47 -52.51 5.38
N ARG A 30 -32.18 -52.67 5.10
CA ARG A 30 -31.20 -51.57 5.20
C ARG A 30 -31.31 -50.76 3.92
N VAL A 31 -32.03 -49.64 4.00
CA VAL A 31 -31.92 -48.55 3.01
C VAL A 31 -30.50 -47.99 3.14
N LEU A 32 -29.59 -48.48 2.30
CA LEU A 32 -28.27 -47.90 2.11
C LEU A 32 -28.47 -46.60 1.32
N LEU A 33 -28.60 -45.50 2.06
CA LEU A 33 -28.50 -44.17 1.49
C LEU A 33 -27.03 -43.99 1.09
N ALA A 34 -26.71 -44.27 -0.18
CA ALA A 34 -25.42 -43.96 -0.76
C ALA A 34 -25.31 -42.44 -0.85
N VAL A 35 -24.73 -41.81 0.17
CA VAL A 35 -24.28 -40.43 0.09
C VAL A 35 -23.07 -40.44 -0.83
N ALA A 36 -23.31 -40.15 -2.11
CA ALA A 36 -22.26 -39.81 -3.04
C ALA A 36 -21.62 -38.52 -2.53
N ILE A 37 -20.51 -38.63 -1.80
CA ILE A 37 -19.65 -37.49 -1.51
C ILE A 37 -19.15 -37.04 -2.89
N PRO A 38 -19.49 -35.84 -3.38
CA PRO A 38 -18.99 -35.38 -4.65
C PRO A 38 -17.47 -35.40 -4.56
N ALA A 39 -16.83 -36.07 -5.53
CA ALA A 39 -15.39 -36.05 -5.70
C ALA A 39 -14.92 -34.59 -5.57
N ALA A 40 -13.92 -34.38 -4.71
CA ALA A 40 -13.33 -33.06 -4.45
C ALA A 40 -13.22 -32.31 -5.77
N ALA A 41 -13.97 -31.20 -5.89
CA ALA A 41 -13.90 -30.34 -7.06
C ALA A 41 -12.42 -30.10 -7.37
N ALA A 42 -12.01 -30.38 -8.59
CA ALA A 42 -10.65 -30.16 -9.04
C ALA A 42 -10.26 -28.73 -8.64
N ARG A 43 -9.31 -28.59 -7.71
CA ARG A 43 -8.82 -27.27 -7.28
C ARG A 43 -8.29 -26.58 -8.52
N GLU A 44 -8.84 -25.42 -8.86
CA GLU A 44 -8.33 -24.56 -9.94
C GLU A 44 -6.80 -24.45 -9.77
N GLU A 45 -6.03 -24.73 -10.83
CA GLU A 45 -4.58 -24.53 -10.79
C GLU A 45 -4.27 -23.08 -10.44
N ALA A 46 -3.38 -22.87 -9.48
CA ALA A 46 -3.06 -21.54 -9.00
C ALA A 46 -2.55 -20.67 -10.15
N PRO A 47 -3.18 -19.51 -10.44
CA PRO A 47 -2.67 -18.57 -11.42
C PRO A 47 -1.21 -18.20 -11.06
N PRO A 48 -0.30 -18.13 -12.05
CA PRO A 48 1.11 -17.86 -11.79
C PRO A 48 1.32 -16.60 -10.93
N GLY A 49 2.07 -16.75 -9.84
CA GLY A 49 2.40 -15.66 -8.93
C GLY A 49 1.28 -15.22 -7.99
N MET A 50 0.15 -15.93 -7.94
CA MET A 50 -0.98 -15.62 -7.05
C MET A 50 -1.10 -16.63 -5.89
N VAL A 51 -1.59 -16.13 -4.77
CA VAL A 51 -1.92 -16.88 -3.55
C VAL A 51 -3.43 -17.05 -3.49
N HIS A 52 -3.89 -18.25 -3.14
CA HIS A 52 -5.30 -18.50 -2.82
C HIS A 52 -5.62 -17.91 -1.44
N ILE A 53 -6.52 -16.94 -1.41
CA ILE A 53 -7.05 -16.38 -0.17
C ILE A 53 -8.40 -17.03 0.06
N THR A 54 -8.50 -17.82 1.12
CA THR A 54 -9.76 -18.44 1.52
C THR A 54 -10.77 -17.37 1.93
N GLY A 55 -12.05 -17.60 1.62
CA GLY A 55 -13.12 -16.73 2.09
C GLY A 55 -13.20 -16.70 3.62
N ALA A 56 -13.66 -15.58 4.17
CA ALA A 56 -13.83 -15.42 5.61
C ALA A 56 -14.84 -14.33 5.95
N GLN A 57 -15.45 -14.49 7.13
CA GLN A 57 -16.06 -13.37 7.85
C GLN A 57 -15.02 -12.82 8.84
N PHE A 58 -14.85 -11.50 8.88
CA PHE A 58 -13.90 -10.85 9.78
C PHE A 58 -14.35 -9.43 10.14
N VAL A 59 -13.73 -8.86 11.17
CA VAL A 59 -13.91 -7.44 11.52
C VAL A 59 -12.88 -6.60 10.76
N MET A 60 -13.37 -5.73 9.88
CA MET A 60 -12.56 -4.78 9.11
C MET A 60 -12.55 -3.41 9.80
N GLY A 61 -11.44 -2.68 9.72
CA GLY A 61 -11.27 -1.35 10.30
C GLY A 61 -10.40 -1.32 11.56
N ALA A 62 -10.32 -0.15 12.18
CA ALA A 62 -9.56 0.10 13.41
C ALA A 62 -10.52 0.24 14.61
N GLU A 63 -10.07 -0.18 15.79
CA GLU A 63 -10.85 0.00 17.02
C GLU A 63 -11.14 1.48 17.29
N PRO A 64 -12.32 1.85 17.83
CA PRO A 64 -12.71 3.25 18.05
C PRO A 64 -11.73 4.08 18.91
N ASP A 65 -10.98 3.42 19.80
CA ASP A 65 -10.00 4.04 20.71
C ASP A 65 -8.54 3.75 20.31
N ALA A 66 -8.30 3.05 19.20
CA ALA A 66 -6.97 3.02 18.60
C ALA A 66 -6.57 4.47 18.29
N GLN A 67 -5.30 4.84 18.54
CA GLN A 67 -4.76 6.18 18.26
C GLN A 67 -5.34 6.70 16.95
N LYS A 68 -6.28 7.68 17.01
CA LYS A 68 -7.13 8.09 15.88
C LYS A 68 -6.30 8.18 14.60
N LEU A 69 -6.38 7.14 13.78
CA LEU A 69 -5.62 7.05 12.55
C LEU A 69 -6.27 8.03 11.57
N ARG A 70 -5.46 8.75 10.80
CA ARG A 70 -5.89 9.92 10.01
C ARG A 70 -7.14 9.69 9.15
N ASP A 71 -7.33 8.45 8.67
CA ASP A 71 -8.33 8.04 7.67
C ASP A 71 -9.08 6.73 8.02
N ASP A 72 -9.10 6.33 9.29
CA ASP A 72 -9.66 5.05 9.73
C ASP A 72 -11.13 4.82 9.36
N LEU A 73 -11.44 3.54 9.18
CA LEU A 73 -12.79 3.03 9.16
C LEU A 73 -13.11 2.48 10.55
N GLU A 74 -14.26 2.87 11.08
CA GLU A 74 -14.85 2.24 12.26
C GLU A 74 -15.04 0.74 12.01
N GLN A 75 -14.89 -0.07 13.05
CA GLN A 75 -15.01 -1.51 12.89
C GLN A 75 -16.36 -1.94 12.35
N GLN A 76 -16.34 -2.80 11.33
CA GLN A 76 -17.52 -3.43 10.77
C GLN A 76 -17.25 -4.91 10.49
N GLY A 77 -18.18 -5.77 10.88
CA GLY A 77 -18.20 -7.16 10.41
C GLY A 77 -18.46 -7.22 8.91
N VAL A 78 -17.58 -7.87 8.18
CA VAL A 78 -17.63 -8.01 6.72
C VAL A 78 -17.44 -9.48 6.32
N GLU A 79 -17.87 -9.80 5.12
CA GLU A 79 -17.66 -11.11 4.50
C GLU A 79 -16.92 -10.95 3.18
N VAL A 80 -15.87 -11.75 3.00
CA VAL A 80 -15.12 -11.85 1.76
C VAL A 80 -15.22 -13.28 1.23
N GLN A 81 -15.44 -13.41 -0.07
CA GLN A 81 -15.37 -14.69 -0.75
C GLN A 81 -13.91 -15.14 -0.90
N GLU A 82 -13.71 -16.38 -1.33
CA GLU A 82 -12.39 -16.79 -1.77
C GLU A 82 -11.99 -16.11 -3.10
N PHE A 83 -10.70 -15.81 -3.23
CA PHE A 83 -10.14 -15.15 -4.40
C PHE A 83 -8.64 -15.46 -4.50
N TRP A 84 -8.06 -15.19 -5.65
CA TRP A 84 -6.61 -15.18 -5.86
C TRP A 84 -6.08 -13.76 -5.71
N LEU A 85 -4.96 -13.57 -5.01
CA LEU A 85 -4.26 -12.29 -4.87
C LEU A 85 -2.81 -12.44 -5.30
N ASP A 86 -2.25 -11.47 -6.04
CA ASP A 86 -0.82 -11.47 -6.35
C ASP A 86 0.01 -11.51 -5.07
N ALA A 87 1.03 -12.39 -5.06
CA ALA A 87 1.93 -12.58 -3.92
C ALA A 87 2.70 -11.30 -3.58
N THR A 88 2.95 -10.45 -4.57
CA THR A 88 3.71 -9.21 -4.46
C THR A 88 2.94 -8.07 -5.14
N ALA A 89 3.36 -6.82 -4.90
CA ALA A 89 3.05 -5.73 -5.82
C ALA A 89 3.54 -6.05 -7.25
N VAL A 90 2.91 -5.47 -8.26
CA VAL A 90 3.34 -5.59 -9.66
C VAL A 90 4.74 -4.98 -9.80
N THR A 91 5.66 -5.71 -10.41
CA THR A 91 7.05 -5.27 -10.57
C THR A 91 7.26 -4.45 -11.85
N ASN A 92 8.36 -3.70 -11.89
CA ASN A 92 8.83 -3.01 -13.09
C ASN A 92 9.01 -3.96 -14.28
N GLU A 93 9.48 -5.19 -14.06
CA GLU A 93 9.59 -6.21 -15.10
C GLU A 93 8.24 -6.58 -15.70
N ALA A 94 7.26 -6.87 -14.85
CA ALA A 94 5.92 -7.27 -15.28
C ALA A 94 5.22 -6.12 -16.02
N PHE A 95 5.34 -4.89 -15.49
CA PHE A 95 4.78 -3.69 -16.12
C PHE A 95 5.47 -3.35 -17.45
N ARG A 96 6.79 -3.55 -17.55
CA ARG A 96 7.53 -3.45 -18.82
C ARG A 96 7.01 -4.45 -19.85
N GLY A 97 6.65 -5.67 -19.42
CA GLY A 97 6.00 -6.68 -20.25
C GLY A 97 4.66 -6.20 -20.82
N PHE A 98 3.79 -5.66 -19.96
CA PHE A 98 2.54 -5.02 -20.37
C PHE A 98 2.77 -3.90 -21.40
N ARG A 99 3.65 -2.95 -21.10
CA ARG A 99 3.94 -1.82 -21.99
C ARG A 99 4.52 -2.28 -23.33
N LYS A 100 5.36 -3.33 -23.35
CA LYS A 100 5.89 -3.91 -24.58
C LYS A 100 4.79 -4.57 -25.43
N ALA A 101 3.84 -5.25 -24.79
CA ALA A 101 2.76 -5.97 -25.47
C ALA A 101 1.68 -5.03 -26.04
N THR A 102 1.41 -3.91 -25.37
CA THR A 102 0.25 -3.05 -25.68
C THR A 102 0.61 -1.68 -26.25
N GLY A 103 1.86 -1.23 -26.07
CA GLY A 103 2.25 0.15 -26.37
C GLY A 103 1.60 1.19 -25.44
N TYR A 104 1.06 0.76 -24.30
CA TYR A 104 0.37 1.63 -23.33
C TYR A 104 1.27 2.78 -22.86
N LYS A 105 0.66 3.95 -22.67
CA LYS A 105 1.26 5.13 -22.05
C LYS A 105 0.51 5.43 -20.76
N THR A 106 1.23 5.56 -19.65
CA THR A 106 0.65 5.89 -18.35
C THR A 106 0.07 7.29 -18.32
N GLU A 107 -0.76 7.60 -17.33
CA GLU A 107 -1.24 8.96 -17.12
C GLU A 107 -0.09 9.92 -16.80
N ALA A 108 0.90 9.51 -16.00
CA ALA A 108 2.13 10.29 -15.79
C ALA A 108 2.86 10.60 -17.13
N GLU A 109 2.96 9.63 -18.05
CA GLU A 109 3.53 9.86 -19.38
C GLU A 109 2.69 10.81 -20.24
N LYS A 110 1.36 10.79 -20.10
CA LYS A 110 0.44 11.69 -20.83
C LYS A 110 0.46 13.11 -20.25
N PHE A 111 0.49 13.23 -18.92
CA PHE A 111 0.60 14.49 -18.21
C PHE A 111 1.99 15.11 -18.34
N GLY A 112 3.02 14.27 -18.53
CA GLY A 112 4.41 14.67 -18.69
C GLY A 112 5.16 14.87 -17.38
N TRP A 113 4.54 14.55 -16.24
CA TRP A 113 5.11 14.72 -14.90
C TRP A 113 4.42 13.79 -13.88
N SER A 114 5.06 13.61 -12.72
CA SER A 114 4.49 12.92 -11.56
C SER A 114 5.17 13.43 -10.28
N PHE A 115 4.68 13.03 -9.10
CA PHE A 115 5.25 13.42 -7.82
C PHE A 115 6.45 12.53 -7.43
N VAL A 116 7.55 13.18 -7.03
CA VAL A 116 8.77 12.52 -6.53
C VAL A 116 9.13 13.14 -5.19
N LEU A 117 9.48 12.32 -4.19
CA LEU A 117 10.02 12.80 -2.92
C LEU A 117 11.36 13.50 -3.19
N GLU A 118 11.53 14.71 -2.66
CA GLU A 118 12.69 15.55 -2.91
C GLU A 118 14.02 14.83 -2.62
N MET A 119 14.08 14.01 -1.57
CA MET A 119 15.29 13.22 -1.26
C MET A 119 15.61 12.16 -2.30
N GLN A 120 14.59 11.65 -3.01
CA GLN A 120 14.75 10.64 -4.05
C GLN A 120 15.01 11.27 -5.41
N ALA A 121 14.59 12.51 -5.66
CA ALA A 121 14.76 13.17 -6.94
C ALA A 121 16.23 13.35 -7.34
N THR A 122 16.55 13.11 -8.62
CA THR A 122 17.87 13.39 -9.18
C THR A 122 18.18 14.89 -9.16
N ASP A 123 19.46 15.26 -9.24
CA ASP A 123 19.84 16.67 -9.36
C ASP A 123 19.26 17.32 -10.63
N GLU A 124 19.19 16.55 -11.72
CA GLU A 124 18.56 16.99 -12.97
C GLU A 124 17.05 17.22 -12.79
N ALA A 125 16.35 16.35 -12.06
CA ALA A 125 14.94 16.51 -11.74
C ALA A 125 14.70 17.77 -10.90
N LYS A 126 15.51 17.99 -9.85
CA LYS A 126 15.45 19.18 -8.98
C LYS A 126 15.69 20.47 -9.77
N ALA A 127 16.62 20.46 -10.72
CA ALA A 127 16.89 21.63 -11.58
C ALA A 127 15.73 21.96 -12.54
N ARG A 128 14.83 21.00 -12.82
CA ARG A 128 13.72 21.14 -13.79
C ARG A 128 12.41 21.60 -13.17
N THR A 129 12.29 21.64 -11.84
CA THR A 129 11.04 22.03 -11.18
C THR A 129 11.27 22.87 -9.93
N ASN A 130 10.44 23.89 -9.77
CA ASN A 130 10.27 24.64 -8.51
C ASN A 130 8.86 24.42 -7.92
N ALA A 131 8.09 23.48 -8.48
CA ALA A 131 6.71 23.23 -8.09
C ALA A 131 6.64 22.10 -7.06
N THR A 132 6.05 22.41 -5.90
CA THR A 132 5.90 21.48 -4.78
C THR A 132 4.45 21.45 -4.31
N VAL A 133 4.05 20.40 -3.60
CA VAL A 133 2.75 20.36 -2.92
C VAL A 133 2.78 21.34 -1.74
N LYS A 134 1.84 22.29 -1.68
CA LYS A 134 1.82 23.35 -0.65
C LYS A 134 1.89 22.81 0.78
N GLU A 135 1.08 21.80 1.08
CA GLU A 135 0.98 21.20 2.42
C GLU A 135 2.09 20.17 2.71
N ALA A 136 2.82 19.76 1.68
CA ALA A 136 3.86 18.75 1.75
C ALA A 136 5.00 19.10 0.78
N PRO A 137 5.79 20.15 1.06
CA PRO A 137 6.72 20.75 0.09
C PRO A 137 7.88 19.82 -0.32
N HIS A 138 8.08 18.73 0.42
CA HIS A 138 9.02 17.67 0.07
C HIS A 138 8.55 16.81 -1.13
N TRP A 139 7.32 16.99 -1.63
CA TRP A 139 6.86 16.37 -2.88
C TRP A 139 7.04 17.33 -4.04
N LEU A 140 7.93 16.98 -4.95
CA LEU A 140 8.23 17.73 -6.16
C LEU A 140 7.34 17.25 -7.31
N ALA A 141 6.71 18.16 -8.05
CA ALA A 141 6.08 17.85 -9.33
C ALA A 141 7.16 17.85 -10.41
N VAL A 142 7.68 16.66 -10.77
CA VAL A 142 8.87 16.52 -11.63
C VAL A 142 8.48 16.24 -13.08
N PRO A 143 8.77 17.15 -14.03
CA PRO A 143 8.64 16.86 -15.45
C PRO A 143 9.55 15.71 -15.88
N GLY A 144 8.99 14.72 -16.54
CA GLY A 144 9.73 13.52 -16.94
C GLY A 144 9.80 12.39 -15.92
N ALA A 145 9.17 12.54 -14.75
CA ALA A 145 8.99 11.45 -13.80
C ALA A 145 7.78 10.58 -14.19
N TRP A 146 8.04 9.28 -14.37
CA TRP A 146 7.05 8.24 -14.59
C TRP A 146 7.70 6.87 -14.33
N TRP A 147 6.96 5.77 -14.50
CA TRP A 147 7.38 4.41 -14.12
C TRP A 147 8.80 3.98 -14.57
N ARG A 148 9.26 4.45 -15.74
CA ARG A 148 10.59 4.15 -16.29
C ARG A 148 11.71 5.03 -15.74
N TYR A 149 11.37 6.22 -15.24
CA TYR A 149 12.27 7.22 -14.68
C TYR A 149 11.72 7.70 -13.32
N PRO A 150 11.69 6.82 -12.30
CA PRO A 150 10.93 7.06 -11.08
C PRO A 150 11.50 8.19 -10.19
N GLN A 151 12.77 8.56 -10.35
CA GLN A 151 13.35 9.72 -9.66
C GLN A 151 13.43 10.96 -10.58
N GLY A 152 12.78 10.90 -11.75
CA GLY A 152 12.86 11.91 -12.80
C GLY A 152 13.98 11.70 -13.82
N PRO A 153 14.23 12.66 -14.72
CA PRO A 153 15.29 12.58 -15.73
C PRO A 153 16.66 12.20 -15.13
N GLY A 154 17.41 11.37 -15.86
CA GLY A 154 18.68 10.80 -15.39
C GLY A 154 18.55 9.55 -14.53
N SER A 155 17.34 9.21 -14.04
CA SER A 155 17.07 7.94 -13.35
C SER A 155 16.72 6.80 -14.33
N GLY A 156 16.41 5.62 -13.80
CA GLY A 156 16.03 4.45 -14.60
C GLY A 156 15.59 3.27 -13.72
N ILE A 157 15.22 2.16 -14.37
CA ILE A 157 14.77 0.92 -13.70
C ILE A 157 15.63 -0.30 -14.05
N ALA A 158 16.80 -0.12 -14.66
CA ALA A 158 17.60 -1.21 -15.20
C ALA A 158 18.07 -2.20 -14.12
N ASP A 159 18.39 -1.67 -12.94
CA ASP A 159 18.82 -2.35 -11.72
C ASP A 159 17.67 -2.58 -10.72
N ARG A 160 16.43 -2.26 -11.11
CA ARG A 160 15.23 -2.27 -10.24
C ARG A 160 14.05 -2.98 -10.88
N LEU A 161 14.30 -4.02 -11.67
CA LEU A 161 13.26 -4.74 -12.41
C LEU A 161 12.32 -5.54 -11.49
N ASP A 162 12.81 -5.98 -10.34
CA ASP A 162 12.08 -6.71 -9.29
C ASP A 162 11.44 -5.80 -8.23
N TYR A 163 11.62 -4.49 -8.34
CA TYR A 163 10.97 -3.50 -7.48
C TYR A 163 9.52 -3.25 -7.93
N PRO A 164 8.62 -2.84 -7.01
CA PRO A 164 7.29 -2.41 -7.37
C PRO A 164 7.33 -1.31 -8.43
N VAL A 165 6.44 -1.40 -9.41
CA VAL A 165 6.23 -0.29 -10.35
C VAL A 165 5.52 0.86 -9.64
N VAL A 166 6.03 2.08 -9.83
CA VAL A 166 5.50 3.32 -9.23
C VAL A 166 5.18 4.36 -10.30
N HIS A 167 4.63 5.52 -9.90
CA HIS A 167 3.99 6.50 -10.79
C HIS A 167 2.85 5.91 -11.61
N ILE A 168 2.11 4.99 -11.01
CA ILE A 168 0.97 4.34 -11.62
C ILE A 168 -0.30 4.92 -11.02
N SER A 169 -1.19 5.44 -11.87
CA SER A 169 -2.52 5.88 -11.44
C SER A 169 -3.46 4.69 -11.24
N PHE A 170 -4.63 4.93 -10.65
CA PHE A 170 -5.67 3.89 -10.58
C PHE A 170 -6.07 3.42 -11.99
N ASN A 171 -6.17 4.33 -12.96
CA ASN A 171 -6.53 3.99 -14.34
C ASN A 171 -5.46 3.11 -14.99
N ASP A 172 -4.19 3.44 -14.79
CA ASP A 172 -3.06 2.64 -15.29
C ASP A 172 -3.08 1.23 -14.69
N ALA A 173 -3.25 1.13 -13.37
CA ALA A 173 -3.34 -0.14 -12.65
C ALA A 173 -4.52 -1.00 -13.12
N LYS A 174 -5.68 -0.38 -13.38
CA LYS A 174 -6.87 -1.05 -13.90
C LYS A 174 -6.63 -1.64 -15.29
N GLU A 175 -6.01 -0.89 -16.19
CA GLU A 175 -5.71 -1.37 -17.55
C GLU A 175 -4.66 -2.49 -17.54
N TYR A 176 -3.65 -2.42 -16.66
CA TYR A 176 -2.71 -3.52 -16.47
C TYR A 176 -3.42 -4.79 -15.99
N CYS A 177 -4.21 -4.70 -14.90
CA CYS A 177 -4.86 -5.89 -14.36
C CYS A 177 -5.81 -6.51 -15.40
N LYS A 178 -6.54 -5.68 -16.17
CA LYS A 178 -7.39 -6.14 -17.27
C LYS A 178 -6.60 -6.89 -18.34
N TRP A 179 -5.46 -6.34 -18.79
CA TRP A 179 -4.58 -7.01 -19.75
C TRP A 179 -4.06 -8.36 -19.21
N ALA A 180 -3.75 -8.43 -17.92
CA ALA A 180 -3.30 -9.65 -17.26
C ALA A 180 -4.43 -10.68 -17.02
N GLY A 181 -5.68 -10.41 -17.41
CA GLY A 181 -6.83 -11.28 -17.12
C GLY A 181 -7.24 -11.28 -15.63
N LYS A 182 -6.93 -10.19 -14.93
CA LYS A 182 -7.15 -9.97 -13.49
C LYS A 182 -8.00 -8.71 -13.28
N ARG A 183 -8.09 -8.26 -12.03
CA ARG A 183 -8.71 -6.99 -11.58
C ARG A 183 -7.92 -6.41 -10.41
N LEU A 184 -8.24 -5.19 -9.99
CA LEU A 184 -7.79 -4.72 -8.68
C LEU A 184 -8.55 -5.45 -7.55
N PRO A 185 -7.91 -5.70 -6.39
CA PRO A 185 -8.62 -6.15 -5.21
C PRO A 185 -9.59 -5.08 -4.74
N THR A 186 -10.69 -5.47 -4.12
CA THR A 186 -11.47 -4.54 -3.29
C THR A 186 -10.68 -4.23 -2.01
N GLU A 187 -10.99 -3.11 -1.38
CA GLU A 187 -10.42 -2.76 -0.07
C GLU A 187 -10.64 -3.88 0.98
N THR A 188 -11.83 -4.47 1.01
CA THR A 188 -12.16 -5.57 1.93
C THR A 188 -11.33 -6.82 1.65
N GLU A 189 -11.14 -7.19 0.37
CA GLU A 189 -10.26 -8.30 -0.01
C GLU A 189 -8.81 -8.03 0.40
N TRP A 190 -8.32 -6.83 0.13
CA TRP A 190 -6.96 -6.43 0.48
C TRP A 190 -6.72 -6.51 1.99
N GLU A 191 -7.62 -5.96 2.80
CA GLU A 191 -7.48 -6.00 4.27
C GLU A 191 -7.59 -7.43 4.81
N SER A 192 -8.53 -8.22 4.28
CA SER A 192 -8.68 -9.61 4.69
C SER A 192 -7.40 -10.40 4.46
N ALA A 193 -6.76 -10.20 3.31
CA ALA A 193 -5.49 -10.81 2.95
C ALA A 193 -4.33 -10.32 3.85
N ALA A 194 -4.24 -9.01 4.08
CA ALA A 194 -3.20 -8.40 4.94
C ALA A 194 -3.29 -8.90 6.39
N ARG A 195 -4.50 -9.14 6.90
CA ARG A 195 -4.73 -9.63 8.27
C ARG A 195 -4.46 -11.11 8.46
N ARG A 196 -4.21 -11.91 7.40
CA ARG A 196 -3.94 -13.34 7.55
C ARG A 196 -2.61 -13.57 8.30
N PRO A 197 -2.55 -14.55 9.22
CA PRO A 197 -3.58 -15.56 9.53
C PRO A 197 -4.64 -15.14 10.56
N TYR A 198 -4.57 -13.92 11.09
CA TYR A 198 -5.36 -13.44 12.23
C TYR A 198 -6.74 -12.85 11.88
N ALA A 199 -7.13 -12.80 10.60
CA ALA A 199 -8.45 -12.35 10.18
C ALA A 199 -9.54 -13.18 10.89
N SER A 200 -10.31 -12.52 11.77
CA SER A 200 -11.30 -13.17 12.63
C SER A 200 -12.47 -12.25 12.96
N LEU A 201 -13.50 -12.78 13.62
CA LEU A 201 -14.69 -12.03 14.05
C LEU A 201 -14.53 -11.30 15.40
N THR A 202 -13.32 -11.26 15.97
CA THR A 202 -13.07 -10.52 17.23
C THR A 202 -12.95 -9.03 16.96
N SER A 203 -13.38 -8.17 17.89
CA SER A 203 -13.09 -6.73 17.79
C SER A 203 -11.60 -6.43 17.97
N SER A 204 -10.91 -7.20 18.82
CA SER A 204 -9.45 -7.11 18.97
C SER A 204 -8.75 -7.78 17.80
N GLN A 205 -8.59 -7.02 16.72
CA GLN A 205 -7.85 -7.42 15.52
C GLN A 205 -6.37 -7.15 15.70
N LYS A 206 -5.53 -8.04 15.15
CA LYS A 206 -4.08 -7.80 15.11
C LYS A 206 -3.74 -6.61 14.22
N ALA A 207 -2.83 -5.76 14.69
CA ALA A 207 -2.40 -4.57 13.96
C ALA A 207 -1.56 -4.91 12.72
N TYR A 208 -0.80 -6.00 12.76
CA TYR A 208 0.12 -6.43 11.71
C TYR A 208 -0.10 -7.90 11.29
N PRO A 209 0.40 -8.31 10.10
CA PRO A 209 0.31 -9.71 9.64
C PRO A 209 1.03 -10.71 10.55
N TRP A 210 1.97 -10.24 11.38
CA TRP A 210 2.74 -11.06 12.34
C TRP A 210 2.25 -10.93 13.79
N GLY A 211 1.27 -10.08 14.08
CA GLY A 211 0.74 -9.89 15.45
C GLY A 211 0.58 -8.42 15.81
N ASP A 212 0.79 -8.09 17.08
CA ASP A 212 0.64 -6.72 17.63
C ASP A 212 1.97 -6.02 17.90
N GLU A 213 3.08 -6.72 17.71
CA GLU A 213 4.42 -6.13 17.86
C GLU A 213 4.63 -5.07 16.78
N ARG A 214 4.61 -3.81 17.24
CA ARG A 214 4.86 -2.64 16.39
C ARG A 214 6.34 -2.60 16.00
N PRO A 215 6.66 -2.36 14.72
CA PRO A 215 8.03 -2.13 14.28
C PRO A 215 8.66 -0.97 15.06
N SER A 216 9.88 -1.18 15.52
CA SER A 216 10.70 -0.17 16.19
C SER A 216 12.15 -0.30 15.77
N ASN A 217 12.95 0.72 16.10
CA ASN A 217 14.39 0.69 15.86
C ASN A 217 15.13 -0.41 16.65
N ASP A 218 14.49 -0.98 17.68
CA ASP A 218 15.02 -2.07 18.50
C ASP A 218 14.53 -3.45 18.04
N SER A 219 13.74 -3.51 16.97
CA SER A 219 13.16 -4.75 16.43
C SER A 219 13.81 -5.16 15.12
N GLU A 220 13.71 -6.45 14.76
CA GLU A 220 13.98 -6.87 13.38
C GLU A 220 12.91 -6.29 12.45
N TRP A 221 13.34 -5.48 11.48
CA TRP A 221 12.45 -4.88 10.49
C TRP A 221 11.87 -5.95 9.54
N ARG A 222 10.54 -5.95 9.42
CA ARG A 222 9.76 -6.91 8.60
C ARG A 222 9.05 -6.25 7.42
N LEU A 223 9.23 -4.95 7.26
CA LEU A 223 8.60 -4.10 6.25
C LEU A 223 9.46 -2.84 6.06
N ASN A 224 9.31 -2.25 4.88
CA ASN A 224 10.01 -1.03 4.47
C ASN A 224 9.18 0.22 4.85
N LEU A 225 9.72 1.06 5.73
CA LEU A 225 9.15 2.29 6.25
C LEU A 225 10.24 3.35 6.38
N TRP A 226 9.90 4.54 6.88
CA TRP A 226 10.91 5.55 7.16
C TRP A 226 11.46 5.41 8.57
N GLN A 227 12.79 5.53 8.73
CA GLN A 227 13.42 5.66 10.04
C GLN A 227 14.27 6.94 10.12
N GLY A 228 14.00 7.80 11.10
CA GLY A 228 14.76 9.04 11.31
C GLY A 228 13.94 10.30 11.07
N ALA A 229 14.63 11.40 10.77
CA ALA A 229 14.03 12.73 10.68
C ALA A 229 13.41 12.98 9.30
N PHE A 230 12.15 12.57 9.10
CA PHE A 230 11.40 12.87 7.88
C PHE A 230 11.20 14.40 7.70
N PRO A 231 11.31 14.96 6.48
CA PRO A 231 11.68 14.33 5.21
C PRO A 231 13.18 14.48 4.89
N HIS A 232 14.07 14.67 5.87
CA HIS A 232 15.45 15.13 5.66
C HIS A 232 16.52 14.04 5.81
N SER A 233 16.22 12.97 6.53
CA SER A 233 17.16 11.85 6.71
C SER A 233 16.38 10.56 6.91
N ASP A 234 16.69 9.58 6.07
CA ASP A 234 16.23 8.20 6.17
C ASP A 234 17.43 7.33 6.54
N ALA A 235 17.36 6.71 7.72
CA ALA A 235 18.43 5.92 8.30
C ALA A 235 18.51 4.52 7.69
N ALA A 236 17.49 4.09 6.92
CA ALA A 236 17.45 2.78 6.26
C ALA A 236 17.78 1.62 7.22
N LEU A 237 17.26 1.68 8.45
CA LEU A 237 17.46 0.63 9.46
C LEU A 237 16.78 -0.67 9.03
N ASP A 238 15.77 -0.58 8.16
CA ASP A 238 15.10 -1.71 7.53
C ASP A 238 15.83 -2.25 6.27
N GLY A 239 16.97 -1.66 5.91
CA GLY A 239 17.80 -2.02 4.77
C GLY A 239 17.59 -1.19 3.50
N TYR A 240 16.60 -0.29 3.45
CA TYR A 240 16.27 0.46 2.22
C TYR A 240 16.01 1.95 2.48
N ALA A 241 16.81 2.83 1.88
CA ALA A 241 16.49 4.25 1.76
C ALA A 241 15.66 4.49 0.48
N GLY A 242 14.34 4.38 0.57
CA GLY A 242 13.45 4.40 -0.59
C GLY A 242 12.73 3.07 -0.80
N LEU A 243 12.41 2.72 -2.05
CA LEU A 243 11.75 1.45 -2.36
C LEU A 243 12.63 0.24 -2.03
N ALA A 244 11.98 -0.89 -1.75
CA ALA A 244 12.58 -2.21 -1.62
C ALA A 244 12.07 -3.15 -2.75
N PRO A 245 12.82 -4.21 -3.10
CA PRO A 245 12.33 -5.25 -4.01
C PRO A 245 10.95 -5.77 -3.59
N ALA A 246 10.10 -6.17 -4.54
CA ALA A 246 8.73 -6.56 -4.23
C ALA A 246 8.64 -7.84 -3.35
N ARG A 247 9.72 -8.63 -3.30
CA ARG A 247 9.91 -9.81 -2.43
C ARG A 247 10.88 -9.58 -1.27
N ALA A 248 11.18 -8.33 -0.91
CA ALA A 248 11.91 -8.04 0.31
C ALA A 248 11.14 -8.54 1.54
N TYR A 249 11.89 -8.90 2.59
CA TYR A 249 11.41 -9.47 3.86
C TYR A 249 10.74 -10.85 3.74
N GLU A 250 10.49 -11.48 4.88
CA GLU A 250 9.75 -12.73 4.97
C GLU A 250 8.29 -12.52 4.55
N PRO A 251 7.71 -13.44 3.75
CA PRO A 251 6.28 -13.36 3.43
C PRO A 251 5.43 -13.64 4.68
N SER A 252 4.17 -13.19 4.64
CA SER A 252 3.17 -13.59 5.62
C SER A 252 2.96 -15.11 5.59
N LYS A 253 2.26 -15.66 6.60
CA LYS A 253 1.98 -17.11 6.69
C LYS A 253 1.20 -17.67 5.50
N VAL A 254 0.58 -16.81 4.69
CA VAL A 254 -0.12 -17.19 3.47
C VAL A 254 0.68 -16.93 2.19
N GLY A 255 1.92 -16.43 2.28
CA GLY A 255 2.79 -16.22 1.11
C GLY A 255 2.66 -14.84 0.46
N LEU A 256 2.11 -13.84 1.16
CA LEU A 256 2.03 -12.47 0.67
C LEU A 256 3.21 -11.64 1.18
N TYR A 257 3.87 -10.92 0.27
CA TYR A 257 4.97 -10.01 0.57
C TYR A 257 4.49 -8.57 0.60
N ASN A 258 5.11 -7.76 1.47
CA ASN A 258 5.00 -6.30 1.47
C ASN A 258 3.56 -5.80 1.37
N MET A 259 2.63 -6.43 2.11
CA MET A 259 1.26 -5.89 2.23
C MET A 259 1.28 -4.57 3.01
N LEU A 260 2.23 -4.38 3.92
CA LEU A 260 2.43 -3.13 4.66
C LEU A 260 3.77 -2.50 4.26
N GLY A 261 3.80 -1.17 4.13
CA GLY A 261 4.99 -0.42 3.75
C GLY A 261 5.36 -0.59 2.27
N ASN A 262 6.58 -0.19 1.92
CA ASN A 262 7.13 -0.15 0.56
C ASN A 262 6.36 0.80 -0.38
N VAL A 263 5.18 0.41 -0.87
CA VAL A 263 4.31 1.26 -1.71
C VAL A 263 2.87 1.20 -1.25
N TRP A 264 2.17 2.34 -1.35
CA TRP A 264 0.72 2.36 -1.30
C TRP A 264 0.16 1.56 -2.46
N GLU A 265 -0.90 0.78 -2.22
CA GLU A 265 -1.50 -0.08 -3.24
C GLU A 265 -2.93 0.33 -3.59
N TRP A 266 -3.17 0.57 -4.88
CA TRP A 266 -4.51 0.85 -5.40
C TRP A 266 -5.48 -0.32 -5.19
N THR A 267 -6.71 0.02 -4.81
CA THR A 267 -7.83 -0.91 -4.76
C THR A 267 -8.96 -0.48 -5.71
N GLY A 268 -9.85 -1.42 -6.05
CA GLY A 268 -11.06 -1.16 -6.84
C GLY A 268 -12.14 -0.35 -6.09
N THR A 269 -11.93 -0.04 -4.82
CA THR A 269 -12.94 0.57 -3.94
C THR A 269 -12.92 2.10 -4.01
N TRP A 270 -14.09 2.71 -4.02
CA TRP A 270 -14.25 4.16 -3.88
C TRP A 270 -13.96 4.61 -2.45
N TYR A 271 -13.06 5.60 -2.29
CA TYR A 271 -12.89 6.30 -1.02
C TYR A 271 -13.99 7.37 -0.88
N ALA A 272 -14.11 8.23 -1.90
CA ALA A 272 -15.14 9.26 -2.00
C ALA A 272 -15.49 9.46 -3.48
N LYS A 273 -16.64 8.90 -3.89
CA LYS A 273 -17.04 8.90 -5.31
C LYS A 273 -17.31 10.31 -5.85
N SER A 274 -17.80 11.22 -5.01
CA SER A 274 -18.09 12.61 -5.40
C SER A 274 -16.84 13.42 -5.78
N SER A 275 -15.66 13.03 -5.29
CA SER A 275 -14.37 13.66 -5.57
C SER A 275 -13.46 12.79 -6.45
N GLY A 276 -14.00 11.72 -7.06
CA GLY A 276 -13.22 10.83 -7.93
C GLY A 276 -12.08 10.10 -7.20
N GLN A 277 -12.20 9.87 -5.88
CA GLN A 277 -11.11 9.27 -5.09
C GLN A 277 -11.29 7.77 -4.89
N ARG A 278 -10.21 7.02 -5.11
CA ARG A 278 -10.10 5.57 -4.84
C ARG A 278 -9.27 5.33 -3.59
N VAL A 279 -9.49 4.17 -2.98
CA VAL A 279 -8.77 3.77 -1.78
C VAL A 279 -7.39 3.23 -2.14
N LEU A 280 -6.38 3.75 -1.45
CA LEU A 280 -5.05 3.18 -1.30
C LEU A 280 -4.91 2.50 0.05
N ARG A 281 -4.14 1.41 0.11
CA ARG A 281 -3.90 0.62 1.32
C ARG A 281 -2.41 0.36 1.55
N GLY A 282 -2.05 0.07 2.80
CA GLY A 282 -0.75 -0.50 3.17
C GLY A 282 0.31 0.47 3.66
N GLY A 283 0.19 1.77 3.42
CA GLY A 283 1.32 2.68 3.66
C GLY A 283 2.43 2.48 2.64
N SER A 284 3.53 3.19 2.82
CA SER A 284 4.68 3.20 1.92
C SER A 284 5.99 3.43 2.67
N TYR A 285 7.12 3.41 1.96
CA TYR A 285 8.44 3.65 2.55
C TYR A 285 8.60 5.03 3.22
N VAL A 286 7.70 5.99 2.97
CA VAL A 286 7.73 7.31 3.63
C VAL A 286 6.91 7.38 4.91
N ASP A 287 6.14 6.34 5.21
CA ASP A 287 5.26 6.30 6.38
C ASP A 287 6.00 5.77 7.62
N SER A 288 5.43 5.99 8.80
CA SER A 288 6.12 5.68 10.07
C SER A 288 5.42 4.58 10.87
N PRO A 289 6.15 3.85 11.74
CA PRO A 289 5.53 2.82 12.58
C PRO A 289 4.56 3.39 13.64
N ASP A 290 4.76 4.65 14.05
CA ASP A 290 4.12 5.26 15.21
C ASP A 290 3.25 6.49 14.89
N GLY A 291 3.18 6.89 13.62
CA GLY A 291 2.48 8.08 13.17
C GLY A 291 3.14 9.40 13.53
N SER A 292 4.41 9.40 13.97
CA SER A 292 5.20 10.62 14.20
C SER A 292 5.31 11.50 12.95
N HIS A 293 5.20 10.91 11.76
CA HIS A 293 5.07 11.57 10.48
C HIS A 293 4.22 10.73 9.52
N ASN A 294 3.63 11.39 8.52
CA ASN A 294 2.75 10.77 7.52
C ASN A 294 1.68 9.87 8.16
N HIS A 295 1.53 8.61 7.72
CA HIS A 295 0.58 7.66 8.31
C HIS A 295 1.28 6.70 9.27
N MET A 296 0.60 6.33 10.36
CA MET A 296 0.96 5.13 11.13
C MET A 296 0.53 3.89 10.34
N VAL A 297 1.46 3.00 10.03
CA VAL A 297 1.20 1.84 9.17
C VAL A 297 0.70 0.64 9.98
N THR A 298 -0.49 0.14 9.61
CA THR A 298 -1.15 -1.04 10.15
C THR A 298 -1.97 -1.71 9.04
N CYS A 299 -2.50 -2.91 9.31
CA CYS A 299 -3.47 -3.57 8.42
C CYS A 299 -4.71 -2.71 8.13
N ALA A 300 -5.10 -1.79 9.02
CA ALA A 300 -6.26 -0.89 8.83
C ALA A 300 -5.91 0.41 8.09
N THR A 301 -4.63 0.70 7.88
CA THR A 301 -4.16 1.96 7.28
C THR A 301 -4.61 2.09 5.84
N ARG A 302 -5.17 3.26 5.52
CA ARG A 302 -5.81 3.59 4.26
C ARG A 302 -5.70 5.08 3.97
N MET A 303 -5.83 5.47 2.72
CA MET A 303 -6.03 6.86 2.31
C MET A 303 -6.84 6.93 1.01
N GLY A 304 -7.32 8.11 0.66
CA GLY A 304 -8.01 8.37 -0.60
C GLY A 304 -7.14 9.21 -1.53
N ASN A 305 -7.08 8.86 -2.81
CA ASN A 305 -6.43 9.70 -3.81
C ASN A 305 -7.21 9.67 -5.14
N THR A 306 -7.09 10.72 -5.97
CA THR A 306 -7.84 10.81 -7.23
C THR A 306 -7.39 9.73 -8.21
N GLU A 307 -8.31 9.26 -9.07
CA GLU A 307 -8.06 8.13 -9.99
C GLU A 307 -6.85 8.34 -10.93
N ASP A 308 -6.50 9.59 -11.20
CA ASP A 308 -5.44 10.02 -12.10
C ASP A 308 -4.13 10.42 -11.39
N SER A 309 -4.12 10.44 -10.07
CA SER A 309 -2.92 10.76 -9.28
C SER A 309 -1.87 9.65 -9.34
N SER A 310 -0.60 10.03 -9.27
CA SER A 310 0.54 9.11 -9.26
C SER A 310 1.71 9.70 -8.47
N GLY A 311 2.57 8.83 -7.90
CA GLY A 311 3.76 9.23 -7.16
C GLY A 311 4.78 8.10 -7.02
N ASP A 312 5.99 8.42 -6.57
CA ASP A 312 7.11 7.46 -6.44
C ASP A 312 6.94 6.41 -5.33
N ASN A 313 5.86 6.51 -4.55
CA ASN A 313 5.49 5.61 -3.47
C ASN A 313 4.10 4.95 -3.69
N MET A 314 3.56 5.03 -4.91
CA MET A 314 2.23 4.52 -5.27
C MET A 314 2.31 3.46 -6.37
N GLY A 315 1.90 2.24 -6.03
CA GLY A 315 1.83 1.07 -6.90
C GLY A 315 0.51 0.30 -6.76
N PHE A 316 0.53 -1.00 -7.05
CA PHE A 316 -0.65 -1.86 -6.95
C PHE A 316 -0.29 -3.35 -7.04
N ARG A 317 -1.25 -4.20 -6.67
CA ARG A 317 -1.25 -5.64 -6.95
C ARG A 317 -2.60 -6.07 -7.53
N CYS A 318 -2.67 -7.16 -8.28
CA CYS A 318 -3.92 -7.62 -8.86
C CYS A 318 -4.55 -8.77 -8.05
N ALA A 319 -5.86 -8.92 -8.22
CA ALA A 319 -6.67 -10.03 -7.72
C ALA A 319 -7.42 -10.71 -8.88
N LYS A 320 -7.87 -11.95 -8.67
CA LYS A 320 -8.70 -12.71 -9.62
C LYS A 320 -9.74 -13.51 -8.84
N ALA A 321 -10.96 -13.61 -9.36
CA ALA A 321 -11.97 -14.48 -8.75
C ALA A 321 -11.58 -15.96 -8.94
N VAL A 322 -11.99 -16.83 -8.02
CA VAL A 322 -11.94 -18.29 -8.21
C VAL A 322 -13.07 -18.70 -9.16
N GLU A 323 -12.77 -19.52 -10.16
CA GLU A 323 -13.78 -19.98 -11.13
C GLU A 323 -14.85 -20.83 -10.45
N GLY A 324 -16.12 -20.59 -10.77
CA GLY A 324 -17.24 -21.31 -10.17
C GLY A 324 -17.58 -20.93 -8.72
N ALA A 325 -16.82 -20.01 -8.09
CA ALA A 325 -17.18 -19.47 -6.79
C ALA A 325 -18.58 -18.82 -6.86
N PRO A 326 -19.47 -19.07 -5.88
CA PRO A 326 -20.80 -18.47 -5.88
C PRO A 326 -20.67 -16.94 -5.93
N LYS A 327 -21.39 -16.27 -6.84
CA LYS A 327 -21.53 -14.80 -6.79
C LYS A 327 -22.34 -14.42 -5.54
N LEU A 328 -21.75 -14.50 -4.35
CA LEU A 328 -22.35 -13.93 -3.15
C LEU A 328 -22.39 -12.42 -3.36
N SER A 329 -23.51 -11.77 -3.03
CA SER A 329 -23.54 -10.33 -2.85
C SER A 329 -22.70 -10.03 -1.60
N PRO A 330 -21.42 -9.64 -1.71
CA PRO A 330 -20.60 -9.50 -0.52
C PRO A 330 -21.25 -8.41 0.32
N ARG A 331 -21.54 -8.70 1.60
CA ARG A 331 -21.75 -7.63 2.57
C ARG A 331 -20.37 -7.06 2.91
N GLY A 332 -19.73 -6.47 1.90
CA GLY A 332 -18.52 -5.69 2.06
C GLY A 332 -18.82 -4.46 2.90
N TYR A 333 -17.77 -3.77 3.33
CA TYR A 333 -17.91 -2.56 4.14
C TYR A 333 -18.88 -1.58 3.47
N GLN A 334 -19.90 -1.12 4.21
CA GLN A 334 -20.89 -0.20 3.64
C GLN A 334 -20.33 1.22 3.67
N TYR A 335 -19.71 1.63 2.56
CA TYR A 335 -19.20 2.99 2.42
C TYR A 335 -20.36 3.99 2.41
N SER A 336 -20.48 4.77 3.48
CA SER A 336 -21.32 5.97 3.47
C SER A 336 -20.77 6.94 2.41
N GLN A 337 -21.47 7.03 1.28
CA GLN A 337 -21.18 7.98 0.21
C GLN A 337 -21.42 9.45 0.64
N VAL A 338 -21.82 9.66 1.91
CA VAL A 338 -22.32 10.93 2.45
C VAL A 338 -21.33 11.59 3.43
N LYS A 339 -20.13 11.03 3.66
CA LYS A 339 -19.10 11.75 4.43
C LYS A 339 -18.59 12.96 3.63
N LYS A 340 -19.29 14.09 3.77
CA LYS A 340 -18.76 15.44 3.48
C LYS A 340 -17.68 15.75 4.51
N LYS A 341 -16.47 15.19 4.36
CA LYS A 341 -15.26 15.78 4.94
C LYS A 341 -14.60 16.62 3.87
N ARG A 342 -14.19 17.83 4.26
CA ARG A 342 -13.71 18.90 3.37
C ARG A 342 -12.66 18.34 2.41
N PRO A 343 -12.65 18.80 1.13
CA PRO A 343 -11.52 18.53 0.27
C PRO A 343 -10.25 19.05 0.98
N PRO A 344 -9.10 18.35 0.91
CA PRO A 344 -7.82 19.02 1.09
C PRO A 344 -7.83 20.27 0.18
N PRO A 345 -7.26 21.42 0.60
CA PRO A 345 -7.21 22.58 -0.28
C PRO A 345 -6.43 22.15 -1.53
N GLY A 346 -7.13 21.99 -2.65
CA GLY A 346 -6.48 21.26 -3.74
C GLY A 346 -7.27 20.95 -5.00
N VAL A 347 -8.52 20.50 -4.88
CA VAL A 347 -9.07 19.65 -5.96
C VAL A 347 -10.54 19.91 -6.21
N GLY A 348 -10.79 20.67 -7.26
CA GLY A 348 -11.99 20.63 -8.09
C GLY A 348 -11.69 19.82 -9.36
N ASP A 349 -12.75 19.27 -9.92
CA ASP A 349 -12.80 18.33 -11.04
C ASP A 349 -11.95 18.82 -12.26
N PRO A 350 -10.79 18.22 -12.58
CA PRO A 350 -9.99 18.65 -13.72
C PRO A 350 -10.54 18.04 -15.01
N LEU A 351 -11.09 18.92 -15.86
CA LEU A 351 -11.16 18.80 -17.32
C LEU A 351 -11.57 17.42 -17.85
N LYS A 352 -12.89 17.22 -17.96
CA LYS A 352 -13.40 16.51 -19.13
C LYS A 352 -13.00 17.32 -20.37
N ASP A 353 -12.13 16.74 -21.18
CA ASP A 353 -11.67 17.20 -22.49
C ASP A 353 -10.60 18.31 -22.48
N GLY A 354 -9.31 17.94 -22.58
CA GLY A 354 -8.29 18.97 -22.85
C GLY A 354 -6.81 18.61 -22.89
N GLY A 355 -6.40 17.34 -22.85
CA GLY A 355 -5.03 16.90 -22.54
C GLY A 355 -3.86 17.69 -23.16
N LYS A 356 -3.94 18.16 -24.41
CA LYS A 356 -2.86 18.96 -25.03
C LYS A 356 -3.04 20.48 -24.90
N ALA A 357 -4.27 20.97 -25.06
CA ALA A 357 -4.57 22.41 -24.98
C ALA A 357 -4.46 22.94 -23.54
N ALA A 358 -4.81 22.13 -22.55
CA ALA A 358 -4.65 22.49 -21.14
C ALA A 358 -3.17 22.57 -20.74
N GLN A 359 -2.33 21.65 -21.24
CA GLN A 359 -0.89 21.64 -20.99
C GLN A 359 -0.18 22.87 -21.60
N GLU A 360 -0.47 23.17 -22.87
CA GLU A 360 0.11 24.34 -23.56
C GLU A 360 -0.33 25.66 -22.90
N LEU A 361 -1.57 25.72 -22.41
CA LEU A 361 -2.11 26.90 -21.70
C LEU A 361 -1.45 27.11 -20.34
N VAL A 362 -1.28 26.05 -19.56
CA VAL A 362 -0.61 26.09 -18.24
C VAL A 362 0.86 26.52 -18.39
N GLN A 363 1.57 25.96 -19.38
CA GLN A 363 2.96 26.33 -19.66
C GLN A 363 3.09 27.79 -20.14
N ALA A 364 2.16 28.25 -21.00
CA ALA A 364 2.16 29.62 -21.49
C ALA A 364 1.86 30.65 -20.38
N ILE A 365 0.93 30.35 -19.47
CA ILE A 365 0.60 31.21 -18.32
C ILE A 365 1.78 31.26 -17.34
N ALA A 366 2.39 30.11 -17.03
CA ALA A 366 3.57 30.08 -16.17
C ALA A 366 4.75 30.87 -16.78
N ALA A 367 4.96 30.78 -18.09
CA ALA A 367 6.02 31.50 -18.79
C ALA A 367 5.78 33.01 -18.90
N LYS A 368 4.52 33.45 -18.99
CA LYS A 368 4.15 34.86 -19.23
C LYS A 368 3.81 35.63 -17.95
N GLU A 369 3.18 34.97 -16.99
CA GLU A 369 2.53 35.60 -15.83
C GLU A 369 3.06 35.07 -14.48
N GLY A 370 4.02 34.13 -14.51
CA GLY A 370 4.68 33.59 -13.33
C GLY A 370 3.72 32.87 -12.38
N ALA A 371 4.12 32.72 -11.12
CA ALA A 371 3.33 31.98 -10.11
C ALA A 371 1.98 32.63 -9.81
N GLU A 372 1.86 33.97 -9.86
CA GLU A 372 0.59 34.66 -9.62
C GLU A 372 -0.43 34.43 -10.74
N GLY A 373 0.00 34.42 -12.01
CA GLY A 373 -0.88 34.09 -13.13
C GLY A 373 -1.31 32.64 -13.11
N LEU A 374 -0.40 31.74 -12.73
CA LEU A 374 -0.70 30.33 -12.58
C LEU A 374 -1.70 30.07 -11.44
N GLN A 375 -1.52 30.73 -10.29
CA GLN A 375 -2.47 30.68 -9.17
C GLN A 375 -3.87 31.15 -9.59
N LYS A 376 -3.98 32.30 -10.27
CA LYS A 376 -5.28 32.81 -10.74
C LYS A 376 -5.96 31.87 -11.74
N TYR A 377 -5.18 31.22 -12.61
CA TYR A 377 -5.69 30.21 -13.54
C TYR A 377 -6.20 28.97 -12.80
N MET A 378 -5.44 28.49 -11.82
CA MET A 378 -5.78 27.34 -10.99
C MET A 378 -7.02 27.60 -10.13
N ASP A 379 -7.13 28.78 -9.51
CA ASP A 379 -8.30 29.25 -8.76
C ASP A 379 -9.56 29.25 -9.63
N ARG A 380 -9.46 29.74 -10.88
CA ARG A 380 -10.57 29.80 -11.83
C ARG A 380 -11.02 28.43 -12.30
N MET A 381 -10.09 27.48 -12.40
CA MET A 381 -10.37 26.10 -12.83
C MET A 381 -10.77 25.19 -11.67
N GLY A 382 -10.85 25.71 -10.45
CA GLY A 382 -11.11 24.94 -9.25
C GLY A 382 -9.98 23.98 -8.88
N MET A 383 -8.81 24.08 -9.50
CA MET A 383 -7.63 23.29 -9.17
C MET A 383 -7.02 23.86 -7.89
N GLY A 384 -7.62 23.58 -6.73
CA GLY A 384 -7.31 24.21 -5.43
C GLY A 384 -5.90 24.07 -4.86
N ALA A 385 -4.87 23.72 -5.63
CA ALA A 385 -3.50 23.71 -5.16
C ALA A 385 -2.90 25.13 -5.25
N ASP A 386 -2.41 25.67 -4.13
CA ASP A 386 -1.74 26.98 -4.15
C ASP A 386 -0.26 26.87 -4.55
N VAL A 387 0.13 27.68 -5.54
CA VAL A 387 1.49 27.81 -6.07
C VAL A 387 2.29 28.79 -5.21
N MET A 388 3.46 28.39 -4.71
CA MET A 388 4.38 29.30 -4.00
C MET A 388 5.72 29.46 -4.74
N MET A 389 6.36 30.62 -4.53
CA MET A 389 7.70 30.92 -5.02
C MET A 389 8.78 30.37 -4.07
N ALA A 390 9.88 29.84 -4.63
CA ALA A 390 10.96 29.17 -3.89
C ALA A 390 11.60 30.03 -2.77
N GLY A 391 11.67 31.36 -2.95
CA GLY A 391 12.26 32.26 -1.95
C GLY A 391 11.47 32.34 -0.64
N ASP A 392 10.14 32.20 -0.69
CA ASP A 392 9.27 32.24 0.49
C ASP A 392 9.19 30.88 1.19
N ALA A 393 9.33 29.79 0.43
CA ALA A 393 9.50 28.44 0.96
C ALA A 393 10.81 28.33 1.76
N GLN A 394 11.90 28.92 1.25
CA GLN A 394 13.20 28.90 1.92
C GLN A 394 13.19 29.70 3.23
N LYS A 395 12.58 30.90 3.26
CA LYS A 395 12.41 31.68 4.51
C LYS A 395 11.60 30.93 5.58
N LYS A 396 10.50 30.28 5.20
CA LYS A 396 9.69 29.49 6.15
C LYS A 396 10.42 28.25 6.65
N THR A 397 11.22 27.61 5.82
CA THR A 397 12.07 26.47 6.22
C THR A 397 13.11 26.90 7.25
N GLU A 398 13.77 28.04 7.05
CA GLU A 398 14.75 28.56 8.02
C GLU A 398 14.10 28.98 9.35
N GLU A 399 12.92 29.60 9.30
CA GLU A 399 12.17 29.96 10.51
C GLU A 399 11.69 28.72 11.29
N ARG A 400 11.33 27.64 10.59
CA ARG A 400 10.95 26.36 11.19
C ARG A 400 12.14 25.61 11.78
N LYS A 401 13.29 25.61 11.11
CA LYS A 401 14.56 25.07 11.65
C LYS A 401 14.96 25.76 12.95
N ARG A 402 14.83 27.10 13.01
CA ARG A 402 15.13 27.85 14.24
C ARG A 402 14.24 27.42 15.40
N ARG A 403 12.93 27.31 15.18
CA ARG A 403 11.98 26.84 16.21
C ARG A 403 12.25 25.40 16.65
N MET A 404 12.65 24.52 15.73
CA MET A 404 13.01 23.14 16.07
C MET A 404 14.31 23.06 16.87
N MET A 405 15.32 23.89 16.57
CA MET A 405 16.52 23.99 17.40
C MET A 405 16.20 24.51 18.80
N GLU A 406 15.38 25.56 18.91
CA GLU A 406 14.92 26.09 20.21
C GLU A 406 14.15 25.03 21.03
N GLN A 407 13.33 24.20 20.38
CA GLN A 407 12.60 23.10 21.03
C GLN A 407 13.50 21.93 21.44
N ALA A 408 14.48 21.57 20.61
CA ALA A 408 15.45 20.53 20.91
C ALA A 408 16.38 20.93 22.07
N GLU A 409 16.79 22.20 22.12
CA GLU A 409 17.59 22.75 23.21
C GLU A 409 16.78 22.81 24.52
N ALA A 410 15.50 23.18 24.46
CA ALA A 410 14.60 23.12 25.61
C ALA A 410 14.36 21.67 26.10
N ALA A 411 14.23 20.70 25.19
CA ALA A 411 14.07 19.29 25.53
C ALA A 411 15.36 18.69 26.14
N ALA A 412 16.53 19.04 25.60
CA ALA A 412 17.82 18.63 26.16
C ALA A 412 18.05 19.20 27.56
N LYS A 413 17.63 20.45 27.80
CA LYS A 413 17.68 21.07 29.12
C LYS A 413 16.71 20.39 30.11
N ALA A 414 15.48 20.10 29.68
CA ALA A 414 14.52 19.35 30.50
C ALA A 414 15.00 17.92 30.82
N ALA A 415 15.74 17.29 29.92
CA ALA A 415 16.35 15.98 30.15
C ALA A 415 17.58 16.05 31.09
N ALA A 416 18.35 17.14 31.05
CA ALA A 416 19.44 17.38 32.00
C ALA A 416 18.93 17.73 33.42
N ASP A 417 17.77 18.37 33.51
CA ASP A 417 17.10 18.70 34.79
C ASP A 417 16.32 17.50 35.37
N ALA A 418 16.09 16.44 34.58
CA ALA A 418 15.48 15.19 35.00
C ALA A 418 16.53 14.21 35.52
N HIS A 419 17.03 14.44 36.74
CA HIS A 419 17.85 13.45 37.44
C HIS A 419 17.03 12.16 37.66
N SER A 420 17.54 11.04 37.15
CA SER A 420 17.07 9.71 37.53
C SER A 420 17.63 9.37 38.91
N PHE A 421 16.82 8.69 39.72
CA PHE A 421 17.13 8.26 41.09
C PHE A 421 18.28 7.23 41.18
N ASP A 422 18.81 6.76 40.03
CA ASP A 422 19.81 5.69 39.94
C ASP A 422 21.27 6.17 39.78
N ASP A 423 21.54 7.48 39.74
CA ASP A 423 22.90 8.03 39.56
C ASP A 423 23.60 8.48 40.88
N LEU A 424 23.18 7.94 42.02
CA LEU A 424 23.91 8.16 43.28
C LEU A 424 24.97 7.06 43.47
N ARG A 425 26.20 7.47 43.79
CA ARG A 425 27.23 6.53 44.28
C ARG A 425 26.83 6.09 45.69
N ASP A 426 27.17 4.86 46.07
CA ASP A 426 26.89 4.26 47.40
C ASP A 426 27.35 5.12 48.60
N GLU A 427 28.19 6.13 48.37
CA GLU A 427 28.72 7.06 49.37
C GLU A 427 27.71 8.16 49.78
N ASP A 428 26.64 8.39 49.00
CA ASP A 428 25.67 9.47 49.22
C ASP A 428 24.37 9.01 49.94
N ILE A 429 24.29 7.75 50.36
CA ILE A 429 23.18 7.26 51.21
C ILE A 429 23.50 7.55 52.68
N ASP A 430 23.02 8.70 53.17
CA ASP A 430 23.06 9.06 54.60
C ASP A 430 22.19 8.11 55.43
N LYS A 431 22.81 7.41 56.39
CA LYS A 431 22.19 6.44 57.30
C LYS A 431 21.44 7.07 58.48
N THR A 432 20.86 8.26 58.34
CA THR A 432 20.18 8.93 59.46
C THR A 432 18.66 9.00 59.39
N GLU A 433 18.03 8.47 58.34
CA GLU A 433 16.58 8.18 58.37
C GLU A 433 16.28 6.75 57.94
N LEU A 434 16.32 5.85 58.94
CA LEU A 434 15.59 4.58 58.96
C LEU A 434 14.88 4.43 60.31
#